data_AF-A0A1C7N9K1-F1
#
_entry.id   AF-A0A1C7N9K1-F1
#
_cell.length_a   1.000
_cell.length_b   1.000
_cell.length_c   1.000
_cell.angle_alpha   90.00
_cell.angle_beta   90.00
_cell.angle_gamma   90.00
#
_symmetry.space_group_name_H-M   'P 1'
#
loop_
_entity.id
_entity.type
_entity.pdbx_description
1 polymer ?
#
loop_
_entity_poly.entity_id
_entity_poly.type
_entity_poly.pdbx_seq_one_letter_code
_entity_poly.pdbx_strand_id
1 'polypeptide(L)'
;MVVVGDTTGYMRLFASLDIRSMKPIIEWKGNPSCTAQFSFDETSICSVDLDGQLSQWSIHKPGTCIFSSPLEGFPTPSTAYASQSKPSANTSFTKPSSIDQYGKKARSIDNQVTRSLLSIHPRPQMAAFSTDTDYVLCASHAQDETFGSIYRVSETDSSSVLQLGNQPIYQPITTVGWTSTSNACLVGSMDGSIKVSTLIKV
;
A
#
# COMPACT_ATOMS: atom_id res chain seq x y z
N MET A 1 -17.70 -7.20 -9.54
CA MET A 1 -17.90 -5.76 -9.24
C MET A 1 -16.54 -5.17 -8.87
N VAL A 2 -16.39 -3.84 -8.79
CA VAL A 2 -15.11 -3.20 -8.42
C VAL A 2 -15.35 -2.26 -7.24
N VAL A 3 -14.52 -2.38 -6.20
CA VAL A 3 -14.48 -1.46 -5.06
C VAL A 3 -13.21 -0.61 -5.14
N VAL A 4 -13.33 0.67 -4.82
CA VAL A 4 -12.20 1.62 -4.80
C VAL A 4 -12.34 2.52 -3.58
N GLY A 5 -11.30 2.60 -2.77
CA GLY A 5 -11.12 3.65 -1.76
C GLY A 5 -10.22 4.76 -2.30
N ASP A 6 -10.48 6.01 -1.93
CA ASP A 6 -9.62 7.14 -2.26
C ASP A 6 -8.96 7.77 -1.03
N THR A 7 -7.96 8.63 -1.28
CA THR A 7 -7.20 9.35 -0.24
C THR A 7 -8.01 10.42 0.47
N THR A 8 -9.19 10.77 -0.03
CA THR A 8 -10.11 11.67 0.66
C THR A 8 -11.04 10.91 1.61
N GLY A 9 -11.06 9.58 1.53
CA GLY A 9 -11.91 8.69 2.34
C GLY A 9 -13.27 8.36 1.72
N TYR A 10 -13.47 8.58 0.43
CA TYR A 10 -14.65 8.01 -0.24
C TYR A 10 -14.38 6.58 -0.69
N MET A 11 -15.35 5.72 -0.42
CA MET A 11 -15.41 4.35 -0.90
C MET A 11 -16.49 4.28 -1.97
N ARG A 12 -16.14 3.68 -3.12
CA ARG A 12 -17.00 3.62 -4.30
C ARG A 12 -17.10 2.21 -4.82
N LEU A 13 -18.29 1.87 -5.29
CA LEU A 13 -18.60 0.58 -5.87
C LEU A 13 -19.10 0.75 -7.31
N PHE A 14 -18.48 0.02 -8.23
CA PHE A 14 -18.79 0.05 -9.66
C PHE A 14 -19.26 -1.33 -10.16
N ALA A 15 -20.26 -1.33 -11.03
CA ALA A 15 -20.65 -2.54 -11.76
C ALA A 15 -19.71 -2.75 -12.94
N SER A 16 -19.35 -4.02 -13.20
CA SER A 16 -18.49 -4.38 -14.33
C SER A 16 -19.07 -4.00 -15.69
N LEU A 17 -20.41 -4.00 -15.82
CA LEU A 17 -21.13 -3.61 -17.02
C LEU A 17 -21.08 -2.10 -17.30
N ASP A 18 -20.74 -1.28 -16.30
CA ASP A 18 -20.81 0.19 -16.36
C ASP A 18 -19.47 0.86 -16.03
N ILE A 19 -18.34 0.17 -16.26
CA ILE A 19 -17.00 0.76 -16.06
C ILE A 19 -16.78 1.94 -17.03
N ARG A 20 -17.40 1.92 -18.23
CA ARG A 20 -17.20 2.97 -19.24
C ARG A 20 -17.80 4.32 -18.83
N SER A 21 -18.86 4.35 -18.03
CA SER A 21 -19.45 5.61 -17.57
C SER A 21 -18.73 6.19 -16.36
N MET A 22 -17.86 5.39 -15.70
CA MET A 22 -17.19 5.75 -14.45
C MET A 22 -18.16 6.24 -13.37
N LYS A 23 -19.42 5.81 -13.41
CA LYS A 23 -20.44 6.19 -12.43
C LYS A 23 -20.51 5.12 -11.33
N PRO A 24 -20.26 5.49 -10.06
CA PRO A 24 -20.42 4.54 -8.97
C PRO A 24 -21.91 4.21 -8.78
N ILE A 25 -22.21 2.94 -8.50
CA ILE A 25 -23.54 2.51 -8.06
C ILE A 25 -23.77 2.94 -6.62
N ILE A 26 -22.72 2.84 -5.81
CA ILE A 26 -22.76 3.12 -4.38
C ILE A 26 -21.51 3.94 -4.03
N GLU A 27 -21.70 4.98 -3.22
CA GLU A 27 -20.64 5.80 -2.65
C GLU A 27 -20.97 6.08 -1.19
N TRP A 28 -19.96 5.97 -0.32
CA TRP A 28 -20.08 6.39 1.08
C TRP A 28 -18.77 6.98 1.58
N LYS A 29 -18.87 7.69 2.72
CA LYS A 29 -17.72 8.30 3.39
C LYS A 29 -17.21 7.39 4.50
N GLY A 30 -15.91 7.10 4.46
CA GLY A 30 -15.14 6.48 5.53
C GLY A 30 -13.82 7.24 5.75
N ASN A 31 -12.80 6.52 6.19
CA ASN A 31 -11.44 7.05 6.34
C ASN A 31 -10.65 6.92 5.03
N PRO A 32 -9.65 7.80 4.79
CA PRO A 32 -8.69 7.66 3.70
C PRO A 32 -8.10 6.25 3.65
N SER A 33 -8.52 5.47 2.67
CA SER A 33 -8.18 4.05 2.59
C SER A 33 -6.98 3.83 1.69
N CYS A 34 -6.01 3.02 2.13
CA CYS A 34 -4.90 2.61 1.27
C CYS A 34 -5.27 1.38 0.42
N THR A 35 -6.24 0.59 0.89
CA THR A 35 -6.75 -0.59 0.18
C THR A 35 -8.22 -0.86 0.54
N ALA A 36 -8.94 -1.49 -0.40
CA ALA A 36 -10.28 -2.00 -0.18
C ALA A 36 -10.47 -3.27 -1.03
N GLN A 37 -11.07 -4.30 -0.45
CA GLN A 37 -11.34 -5.57 -1.12
C GLN A 37 -12.68 -6.13 -0.66
N PHE A 38 -13.38 -6.86 -1.52
CA PHE A 38 -14.51 -7.67 -1.09
C PHE A 38 -14.05 -8.79 -0.16
N SER A 39 -14.88 -9.14 0.83
CA SER A 39 -14.72 -10.40 1.54
C SER A 39 -14.83 -11.59 0.58
N PHE A 40 -14.28 -12.74 0.98
CA PHE A 40 -14.30 -13.95 0.16
C PHE A 40 -15.72 -14.42 -0.23
N ASP A 41 -16.68 -14.23 0.67
CA ASP A 41 -18.11 -14.53 0.44
C ASP A 41 -18.85 -13.41 -0.32
N GLU A 42 -18.14 -12.33 -0.67
CA GLU A 42 -18.65 -11.12 -1.31
C GLU A 42 -19.83 -10.46 -0.57
N THR A 43 -19.99 -10.66 0.75
CA THR A 43 -21.08 -10.04 1.55
C THR A 43 -20.68 -8.74 2.22
N SER A 44 -19.39 -8.42 2.21
CA SER A 44 -18.83 -7.25 2.86
C SER A 44 -17.60 -6.73 2.10
N ILE A 45 -17.11 -5.57 2.52
CA ILE A 45 -15.90 -4.94 2.00
C ILE A 45 -14.95 -4.73 3.17
N CYS A 46 -13.74 -5.26 3.10
CA CYS A 46 -12.67 -4.99 4.04
C CYS A 46 -11.79 -3.84 3.52
N SER A 47 -11.40 -2.92 4.39
CA SER A 47 -10.52 -1.80 4.07
C SER A 47 -9.48 -1.59 5.16
N VAL A 48 -8.29 -1.13 4.78
CA VAL A 48 -7.30 -0.61 5.71
C VAL A 48 -7.06 0.86 5.38
N ASP A 49 -7.09 1.71 6.41
CA ASP A 49 -6.81 3.13 6.27
C ASP A 49 -5.34 3.49 6.49
N LEU A 50 -5.00 4.76 6.23
CA LEU A 50 -3.64 5.28 6.39
C LEU A 50 -3.15 5.34 7.85
N ASP A 51 -4.05 5.17 8.82
CA ASP A 51 -3.70 5.15 10.24
C ASP A 51 -3.61 3.71 10.79
N GLY A 52 -3.87 2.70 9.94
CA GLY A 52 -3.85 1.29 10.34
C GLY A 52 -5.15 0.81 10.95
N GLN A 53 -6.26 1.51 10.71
CA GLN A 53 -7.58 1.03 11.07
C GLN A 53 -8.04 0.00 10.03
N LEU A 54 -8.28 -1.23 10.48
CA LEU A 54 -9.01 -2.22 9.70
C LEU A 54 -10.51 -1.98 9.90
N SER A 55 -11.28 -1.93 8.81
CA SER A 55 -12.74 -1.80 8.86
C SER A 55 -13.41 -2.76 7.90
N GLN A 56 -14.56 -3.29 8.30
CA GLN A 56 -15.42 -4.10 7.44
C GLN A 56 -16.76 -3.41 7.24
N TRP A 57 -17.23 -3.32 6.00
CA TRP A 57 -18.42 -2.58 5.60
C TRP A 57 -19.46 -3.51 4.97
N SER A 58 -20.73 -3.33 5.30
CA SER A 58 -21.81 -4.11 4.69
C SER A 58 -22.11 -3.65 3.28
N ILE A 59 -22.19 -4.58 2.31
CA ILE A 59 -22.68 -4.23 0.96
C ILE A 59 -24.20 -4.10 0.90
N HIS A 60 -24.91 -4.80 1.79
CA HIS A 60 -26.37 -4.77 1.86
C HIS A 60 -26.90 -3.48 2.49
N LYS A 61 -26.06 -2.83 3.32
CA LYS A 61 -26.35 -1.54 3.95
C LYS A 61 -25.15 -0.60 3.76
N PRO A 62 -25.01 0.04 2.58
CA PRO A 62 -23.91 0.94 2.28
C PRO A 62 -23.64 1.97 3.38
N GLY A 63 -22.36 2.20 3.68
CA GLY A 63 -21.93 3.10 4.75
C GLY A 63 -22.06 2.53 6.17
N THR A 64 -22.66 1.34 6.34
CA THR A 64 -22.68 0.67 7.64
C THR A 64 -21.38 -0.08 7.85
N CYS A 65 -20.57 0.42 8.79
CA CYS A 65 -19.41 -0.29 9.31
C CYS A 65 -19.89 -1.43 10.23
N ILE A 66 -19.50 -2.66 9.91
CA ILE A 66 -19.79 -3.88 10.68
C ILE A 66 -18.87 -3.91 11.90
N PHE A 67 -17.56 -3.76 11.68
CA PHE A 67 -16.59 -3.60 12.74
C PHE A 67 -15.42 -2.72 12.29
N SER A 68 -14.71 -2.18 13.28
CA SER A 68 -13.48 -1.43 13.07
C SER A 68 -12.52 -1.71 14.21
N SER A 69 -11.29 -2.11 13.90
CA SER A 69 -10.26 -2.49 14.87
C SER A 69 -8.87 -2.00 14.43
N PRO A 70 -8.06 -1.42 15.34
CA PRO A 70 -6.74 -0.95 14.98
C PRO A 70 -5.81 -2.15 14.75
N LEU A 71 -4.97 -2.07 13.73
CA LEU A 71 -3.90 -3.04 13.49
C LEU A 71 -2.77 -2.78 14.49
N GLU A 72 -2.59 -3.67 15.46
CA GLU A 72 -1.67 -3.45 16.57
C GLU A 72 -0.22 -3.34 16.10
N GLY A 73 0.48 -2.26 16.47
CA GLY A 73 1.87 -2.04 16.03
C GLY A 73 1.99 -1.53 14.59
N PHE A 74 0.88 -1.21 13.93
CA PHE A 74 0.90 -0.47 12.68
C PHE A 74 1.42 0.95 12.92
N PRO A 75 2.46 1.42 12.21
CA PRO A 75 3.02 2.72 12.46
C PRO A 75 2.05 3.80 12.00
N THR A 76 1.51 4.57 12.94
CA THR A 76 0.75 5.78 12.62
C THR A 76 1.63 6.73 11.81
N PRO A 77 1.11 7.44 10.80
CA PRO A 77 1.86 8.42 9.99
C PRO A 77 2.52 9.58 10.76
N SER A 78 2.39 9.65 12.09
CA SER A 78 2.94 10.74 12.88
C SER A 78 4.47 10.69 12.99
N THR A 79 5.08 11.85 12.78
CA THR A 79 6.51 12.24 12.92
C THR A 79 7.51 12.03 11.78
N ALA A 80 7.31 11.17 10.78
CA ALA A 80 8.34 11.00 9.73
C ALA A 80 8.35 12.09 8.64
N TYR A 81 7.24 12.83 8.44
CA TYR A 81 7.06 13.66 7.23
C TYR A 81 6.69 15.13 7.46
N ALA A 82 6.57 15.59 8.70
CA ALA A 82 6.24 17.01 8.99
C ALA A 82 7.40 17.98 8.71
N SER A 83 8.61 17.49 8.45
CA SER A 83 9.79 18.33 8.27
C SER A 83 10.59 17.97 7.02
N GLN A 84 10.00 18.12 5.83
CA GLN A 84 10.76 18.43 4.62
C GLN A 84 9.84 18.81 3.44
N SER A 85 9.60 20.11 3.29
CA SER A 85 9.49 20.77 1.96
C SER A 85 9.23 22.26 2.12
N LYS A 86 10.31 23.05 2.20
CA LYS A 86 10.34 24.32 1.45
C LYS A 86 11.33 24.11 0.30
N PRO A 87 10.87 23.97 -0.96
CA PRO A 87 11.78 24.00 -2.08
C PRO A 87 12.33 25.44 -2.18
N SER A 88 13.55 25.64 -1.70
CA SER A 88 14.31 26.86 -1.98
C SER A 88 14.70 26.79 -3.45
N ALA A 89 13.90 27.43 -4.31
CA ALA A 89 14.25 27.65 -5.69
C ALA A 89 15.52 28.49 -5.74
N ASN A 90 16.68 27.86 -5.99
CA ASN A 90 17.91 28.48 -6.50
C ASN A 90 18.96 27.40 -6.73
N THR A 91 19.05 26.88 -7.95
CA THR A 91 20.38 26.54 -8.51
C THR A 91 20.30 26.53 -10.03
N SER A 92 21.08 27.44 -10.59
CA SER A 92 21.29 27.77 -12.00
C SER A 92 21.90 26.63 -12.81
N PHE A 93 21.44 26.50 -14.05
CA PHE A 93 22.02 25.66 -15.09
C PHE A 93 23.47 26.06 -15.43
N THR A 94 24.41 25.14 -15.26
CA THR A 94 25.71 25.18 -15.94
C THR A 94 25.86 23.95 -16.82
N LYS A 95 25.89 24.15 -18.15
CA LYS A 95 26.29 23.14 -19.14
C LYS A 95 27.79 22.83 -18.97
N PRO A 96 28.23 21.57 -19.07
CA PRO A 96 29.57 21.27 -19.51
C PRO A 96 29.58 20.93 -21.00
N SER A 97 30.33 21.72 -21.75
CA SER A 97 30.84 21.37 -23.07
C SER A 97 32.14 20.58 -22.92
N SER A 98 32.20 19.35 -23.45
CA SER A 98 33.45 18.78 -23.96
C SER A 98 33.21 17.55 -24.82
N ILE A 99 33.87 17.59 -25.97
CA ILE A 99 34.07 16.57 -26.99
C ILE A 99 34.87 15.42 -26.37
N ASP A 100 34.51 14.16 -26.66
CA ASP A 100 35.53 13.13 -26.93
C ASP A 100 34.98 11.89 -27.65
N GLN A 101 35.88 11.36 -28.48
CA GLN A 101 35.76 10.36 -29.52
C GLN A 101 35.69 8.91 -29.00
N TYR A 102 35.07 8.04 -29.81
CA TYR A 102 35.19 6.57 -29.81
C TYR A 102 34.99 5.81 -28.48
N GLY A 103 33.76 5.32 -28.26
CA GLY A 103 33.47 4.27 -27.28
C GLY A 103 31.96 4.11 -27.08
N LYS A 104 31.42 2.90 -27.26
CA LYS A 104 30.01 2.59 -27.02
C LYS A 104 29.69 2.81 -25.54
N LYS A 105 29.20 4.00 -25.18
CA LYS A 105 28.66 4.32 -23.86
C LYS A 105 27.22 3.81 -23.80
N ALA A 106 26.98 2.82 -22.96
CA ALA A 106 25.63 2.45 -22.56
C ALA A 106 24.91 3.73 -22.10
N ARG A 107 23.73 4.01 -22.65
CA ARG A 107 22.91 5.14 -22.24
C ARG A 107 22.56 4.94 -20.77
N SER A 108 23.25 5.65 -19.89
CA SER A 108 22.76 5.92 -18.54
C SER A 108 21.49 6.72 -18.71
N ILE A 109 20.35 6.03 -18.72
CA ILE A 109 19.04 6.68 -18.61
C ILE A 109 19.06 7.32 -17.23
N ASP A 110 19.19 8.65 -17.20
CA ASP A 110 19.14 9.41 -15.97
C ASP A 110 17.81 9.14 -15.28
N ASN A 111 17.88 8.25 -14.29
CA ASN A 111 16.79 7.86 -13.40
C ASN A 111 16.33 9.03 -12.51
N GLN A 112 16.68 10.27 -12.81
CA GLN A 112 16.33 11.42 -11.98
C GLN A 112 14.82 11.66 -11.99
N VAL A 113 14.15 11.49 -13.13
CA VAL A 113 12.68 11.61 -13.23
C VAL A 113 12.00 10.43 -12.52
N THR A 114 12.45 9.20 -12.76
CA THR A 114 11.94 7.99 -12.09
C THR A 114 12.14 8.06 -10.58
N ARG A 115 13.33 8.48 -10.13
CA ARG A 115 13.63 8.70 -8.71
C ARG A 115 12.76 9.80 -8.14
N SER A 116 12.56 10.91 -8.85
CA SER A 116 11.69 12.00 -8.40
C SER A 116 10.23 11.55 -8.27
N LEU A 117 9.69 10.82 -9.25
CA LEU A 117 8.34 10.24 -9.17
C LEU A 117 8.21 9.20 -8.05
N LEU A 118 9.26 8.44 -7.77
CA LEU A 118 9.31 7.46 -6.67
C LEU A 118 9.70 8.08 -5.30
N SER A 119 10.29 9.28 -5.26
CA SER A 119 10.80 9.92 -4.04
C SER A 119 9.88 11.01 -3.49
N ILE A 120 8.97 11.55 -4.32
CA ILE A 120 8.11 12.69 -3.92
C ILE A 120 6.92 12.27 -3.06
N HIS A 121 6.59 10.98 -2.97
CA HIS A 121 5.46 10.52 -2.16
C HIS A 121 5.94 9.52 -1.13
N PRO A 122 5.74 9.75 0.18
CA PRO A 122 5.67 8.62 1.10
C PRO A 122 4.58 7.72 0.55
N ARG A 123 5.00 6.57 -0.02
CA ARG A 123 4.08 5.70 -0.72
C ARG A 123 3.02 5.29 0.30
N PRO A 124 1.72 5.39 -0.02
CA PRO A 124 0.67 4.97 0.91
C PRO A 124 1.01 3.56 1.38
N GLN A 125 0.89 3.32 2.69
CA GLN A 125 1.14 2.01 3.28
C GLN A 125 0.45 0.96 2.43
N MET A 126 1.23 0.00 1.93
CA MET A 126 0.70 -0.96 0.98
C MET A 126 0.11 -2.11 1.76
N ALA A 127 -1.14 -2.45 1.46
CA ALA A 127 -1.83 -3.55 2.11
C ALA A 127 -2.45 -4.48 1.06
N ALA A 128 -2.31 -5.79 1.28
CA ALA A 128 -2.86 -6.84 0.45
C ALA A 128 -3.60 -7.84 1.32
N PHE A 129 -4.87 -8.10 1.02
CA PHE A 129 -5.62 -9.14 1.69
C PHE A 129 -5.31 -10.51 1.10
N SER A 130 -5.36 -11.51 1.97
CA SER A 130 -5.49 -12.91 1.58
C SER A 130 -6.74 -13.15 0.73
N THR A 131 -6.71 -14.21 -0.07
CA THR A 131 -7.83 -14.55 -0.97
C THR A 131 -9.10 -14.94 -0.21
N ASP A 132 -8.96 -15.59 0.94
CA ASP A 132 -10.05 -15.91 1.85
C ASP A 132 -10.42 -14.75 2.79
N THR A 133 -9.68 -13.64 2.72
CA THR A 133 -9.88 -12.43 3.54
C THR A 133 -9.75 -12.64 5.05
N ASP A 134 -9.15 -13.75 5.49
CA ASP A 134 -8.85 -14.02 6.91
C ASP A 134 -7.66 -13.20 7.43
N TYR A 135 -6.80 -12.74 6.52
CA TYR A 135 -5.55 -12.05 6.81
C TYR A 135 -5.32 -10.86 5.89
N VAL A 136 -4.55 -9.89 6.38
CA VAL A 136 -4.04 -8.75 5.62
C VAL A 136 -2.54 -8.57 5.87
N LEU A 137 -1.76 -8.42 4.81
CA LEU A 137 -0.34 -8.11 4.85
C LEU A 137 -0.19 -6.61 4.62
N CYS A 138 0.44 -5.91 5.56
CA CYS A 138 0.74 -4.49 5.43
C CYS A 138 2.24 -4.24 5.43
N ALA A 139 2.74 -3.50 4.44
CA ALA A 139 4.07 -2.92 4.48
C ALA A 139 4.06 -1.67 5.35
N SER A 140 4.96 -1.65 6.32
CA SER A 140 5.07 -0.63 7.34
C SER A 140 6.49 -0.08 7.39
N HIS A 141 6.61 1.17 7.81
CA HIS A 141 7.89 1.83 8.06
C HIS A 141 7.87 2.42 9.47
N ALA A 142 8.85 2.06 10.29
CA ALA A 142 9.01 2.63 11.62
C ALA A 142 10.48 2.97 11.88
N GLN A 143 10.72 4.19 12.37
CA GLN A 143 12.05 4.72 12.69
C GLN A 143 13.03 4.56 11.51
N ASP A 144 13.90 3.54 11.55
CA ASP A 144 14.95 3.25 10.57
C ASP A 144 14.77 1.89 9.87
N GLU A 145 13.61 1.25 10.01
CA GLU A 145 13.32 -0.05 9.41
C GLU A 145 12.02 -0.05 8.60
N THR A 146 12.03 -0.84 7.53
CA THR A 146 10.82 -1.30 6.83
C THR A 146 10.59 -2.78 7.10
N PHE A 147 9.33 -3.12 7.34
CA PHE A 147 8.91 -4.50 7.61
C PHE A 147 7.50 -4.74 7.08
N GLY A 148 7.20 -5.99 6.72
CA GLY A 148 5.83 -6.43 6.45
C GLY A 148 5.23 -7.01 7.71
N SER A 149 3.96 -6.74 8.01
CA SER A 149 3.24 -7.38 9.12
C SER A 149 1.96 -8.02 8.60
N ILE A 150 1.75 -9.28 8.96
CA ILE A 150 0.51 -10.01 8.70
C ILE A 150 -0.39 -9.85 9.92
N TYR A 151 -1.62 -9.45 9.69
CA TYR A 151 -2.66 -9.29 10.70
C TYR A 151 -3.81 -10.23 10.39
N ARG A 152 -4.51 -10.67 11.44
CA ARG A 152 -5.78 -11.37 11.29
C ARG A 152 -6.89 -10.36 11.05
N VAL A 153 -7.76 -10.64 10.09
CA VAL A 153 -8.99 -9.88 9.85
C VAL A 153 -10.07 -10.48 10.76
N SER A 154 -10.33 -9.84 11.89
CA SER A 154 -11.34 -10.29 12.84
C SER A 154 -11.87 -9.12 13.66
N GLU A 155 -13.16 -9.19 14.00
CA GLU A 155 -13.83 -8.24 14.89
C GLU A 155 -13.25 -8.24 16.30
N THR A 156 -12.82 -9.41 16.80
CA THR A 156 -12.43 -9.58 18.21
C THR A 156 -10.94 -9.46 18.47
N ASP A 157 -10.11 -9.70 17.45
CA ASP A 157 -8.65 -9.76 17.61
C ASP A 157 -7.94 -9.38 16.30
N SER A 158 -7.27 -8.23 16.30
CA SER A 158 -6.47 -7.72 15.17
C SER A 158 -4.97 -7.73 15.49
N SER A 159 -4.54 -8.68 16.30
CA SER A 159 -3.12 -8.89 16.60
C SER A 159 -2.33 -9.24 15.34
N SER A 160 -1.07 -8.80 15.32
CA SER A 160 -0.13 -9.23 14.28
C SER A 160 0.24 -10.70 14.52
N VAL A 161 0.04 -11.52 13.50
CA VAL A 161 0.30 -12.97 13.54
C VAL A 161 1.75 -13.26 13.14
N LEU A 162 2.34 -12.40 12.29
CA LEU A 162 3.71 -12.58 11.81
C LEU A 162 4.30 -11.27 11.31
N GLN A 163 5.51 -10.95 11.73
CA GLN A 163 6.33 -9.89 11.15
C GLN A 163 7.34 -10.48 10.15
N LEU A 164 7.30 -9.98 8.92
CA LEU A 164 8.11 -10.38 7.79
C LEU A 164 9.23 -9.38 7.53
N GLY A 165 10.42 -9.79 7.95
CA GLY A 165 11.69 -9.16 7.58
C GLY A 165 11.89 -7.79 8.22
N ASN A 166 13.13 -7.54 8.65
CA ASN A 166 13.58 -6.21 9.02
C ASN A 166 14.54 -5.77 7.91
N GLN A 167 14.10 -4.84 7.07
CA GLN A 167 14.95 -4.22 6.06
C GLN A 167 15.33 -2.83 6.53
N PRO A 168 16.58 -2.40 6.32
CA PRO A 168 16.96 -1.02 6.61
C PRO A 168 16.08 -0.04 5.82
N ILE A 169 15.84 1.16 6.37
CA ILE A 169 15.05 2.23 5.74
C ILE A 169 15.49 2.56 4.31
N TYR A 170 16.77 2.41 3.99
CA TYR A 170 17.31 2.66 2.65
C TYR A 170 17.01 1.55 1.63
N GLN A 171 16.40 0.44 2.06
CA GLN A 171 15.87 -0.65 1.24
C GLN A 171 14.35 -0.78 1.46
N PRO A 172 13.56 0.25 1.14
CA PRO A 172 12.15 0.25 1.48
C PRO A 172 11.40 -0.86 0.72
N ILE A 173 10.37 -1.39 1.38
CA ILE A 173 9.41 -2.27 0.72
C ILE A 173 8.67 -1.47 -0.35
N THR A 174 8.69 -1.98 -1.58
CA THR A 174 8.11 -1.32 -2.77
C THR A 174 6.85 -1.99 -3.28
N THR A 175 6.56 -3.21 -2.83
CA THR A 175 5.29 -3.89 -3.16
C THR A 175 5.00 -4.99 -2.16
N VAL A 176 3.71 -5.28 -1.96
CA VAL A 176 3.22 -6.46 -1.24
C VAL A 176 2.21 -7.19 -2.10
N GLY A 177 2.07 -8.49 -1.88
CA GLY A 177 1.08 -9.28 -2.59
C GLY A 177 0.71 -10.55 -1.84
N TRP A 178 -0.44 -11.09 -2.19
CA TRP A 178 -0.91 -12.38 -1.75
C TRP A 178 -1.22 -13.24 -2.96
N THR A 179 -0.82 -14.50 -2.96
CA THR A 179 -1.17 -15.42 -4.05
C THR A 179 -2.54 -16.05 -3.80
N SER A 180 -3.28 -16.30 -4.88
CA SER A 180 -4.59 -16.96 -4.84
C SER A 180 -4.52 -18.47 -4.82
N THR A 181 -3.35 -19.06 -5.12
CA THR A 181 -3.17 -20.51 -5.25
C THR A 181 -2.56 -21.16 -4.03
N SER A 182 -2.00 -20.38 -3.11
CA SER A 182 -1.42 -20.87 -1.86
C SER A 182 -1.58 -19.83 -0.76
N ASN A 183 -1.43 -20.25 0.49
CA ASN A 183 -1.41 -19.33 1.64
C ASN A 183 -0.07 -18.61 1.75
N ALA A 184 0.50 -18.15 0.63
CA ALA A 184 1.76 -17.44 0.60
C ALA A 184 1.53 -15.96 0.31
N CYS A 185 2.36 -15.14 0.93
CA CYS A 185 2.43 -13.71 0.70
C CYS A 185 3.86 -13.34 0.30
N LEU A 186 4.00 -12.18 -0.34
CA LEU A 186 5.28 -11.69 -0.83
C LEU A 186 5.48 -10.22 -0.50
N VAL A 187 6.75 -9.87 -0.34
CA VAL A 187 7.23 -8.53 -0.09
C VAL A 187 8.39 -8.27 -1.05
N GLY A 188 8.25 -7.27 -1.91
CA GLY A 188 9.32 -6.82 -2.82
C GLY A 188 9.99 -5.56 -2.27
N SER A 189 11.32 -5.51 -2.33
CA SER A 189 12.15 -4.43 -1.78
C SER A 189 12.84 -3.62 -2.88
N MET A 190 13.29 -2.40 -2.56
CA MET A 190 13.92 -1.47 -3.51
C MET A 190 15.23 -2.00 -4.11
N ASP A 191 15.92 -2.90 -3.41
CA ASP A 191 17.13 -3.57 -3.88
C ASP A 191 16.85 -4.68 -4.93
N GLY A 192 15.57 -4.93 -5.24
CA GLY A 192 15.13 -6.00 -6.14
C GLY A 192 14.90 -7.35 -5.46
N SER A 193 15.15 -7.45 -4.15
CA SER A 193 14.89 -8.68 -3.40
C SER A 193 13.39 -8.93 -3.24
N ILE A 194 12.97 -10.18 -3.41
CA ILE A 194 11.60 -10.64 -3.15
C ILE A 194 11.66 -11.66 -2.03
N LYS A 195 10.94 -11.40 -0.95
CA LYS A 195 10.73 -12.35 0.15
C LYS A 195 9.36 -12.97 0.01
N VAL A 196 9.29 -14.29 0.09
CA VAL A 196 8.04 -15.06 0.07
C VAL A 196 7.89 -15.76 1.41
N SER A 197 6.69 -15.75 1.97
CA SER A 197 6.40 -16.40 3.25
C SER A 197 5.07 -17.12 3.17
N THR A 198 5.07 -18.37 3.61
CA THR A 198 3.88 -19.24 3.61
C THR A 198 3.31 -19.30 5.01
N LEU A 199 2.02 -19.01 5.12
CA LEU A 199 1.25 -19.15 6.35
C LEU A 199 0.69 -20.58 6.44
N ILE A 200 1.03 -21.27 7.52
CA ILE A 200 0.49 -22.59 7.83
C ILE A 200 -0.70 -22.38 8.76
N LYS A 201 -1.91 -22.65 8.27
CA LYS A 201 -3.11 -22.71 9.11
C LYS A 201 -3.10 -24.07 9.82
N VAL A 202 -3.02 -24.07 11.15
CA VAL A 202 -3.11 -25.28 11.97
C VAL A 202 -4.55 -25.44 12.45
#